data_AF-A0A1E4U1A6-F1
#
_entry.id   AF-A0A1E4U1A6-F1
#
_cell.length_a   1.000
_cell.length_b   1.000
_cell.length_c   1.000
_cell.angle_alpha   90.00
_cell.angle_beta   90.00
_cell.angle_gamma   90.00
#
_symmetry.space_group_name_H-M   'P 1'
#
loop_
_entity.id
_entity.type
_entity.pdbx_description
1 polymer ?
#
loop_
_entity_poly.entity_id
_entity_poly.type
_entity_poly.pdbx_seq_one_letter_code
_entity_poly.pdbx_strand_id
1 'polypeptide(L)' 'ILPLELIDKCIGSKIWIIMDDDKEFIGKLIGFDDFVNMILEDVTEIDPKDESDEKDK' A
#
# COMPACT_ATOMS: atom_id res chain seq x y z
N ILE A 1 -8.79 18.16 8.37
CA ILE A 1 -9.06 16.82 7.79
C ILE A 1 -8.49 15.82 8.76
N LEU A 2 -9.35 14.98 9.32
CA LEU A 2 -8.94 13.88 10.18
C LEU A 2 -8.30 12.76 9.33
N PRO A 3 -7.42 11.93 9.89
CA PRO A 3 -6.79 10.83 9.14
C PRO A 3 -7.81 9.90 8.45
N LEU A 4 -8.90 9.56 9.13
CA LEU A 4 -9.96 8.72 8.56
C LEU A 4 -10.71 9.42 7.41
N GLU A 5 -10.94 10.73 7.50
CA GLU A 5 -11.56 11.51 6.41
C GLU A 5 -10.66 11.59 5.17
N LEU A 6 -9.33 11.50 5.36
CA LEU A 6 -8.39 11.47 4.24
C LEU A 6 -8.44 10.10 3.55
N ILE A 7 -8.44 9.02 4.32
CA ILE A 7 -8.50 7.65 3.78
C ILE A 7 -9.81 7.40 3.03
N ASP A 8 -10.94 7.89 3.56
CA ASP A 8 -12.25 7.84 2.90
C ASP A 8 -12.23 8.49 1.52
N LYS A 9 -11.59 9.67 1.40
CA LYS A 9 -11.42 10.36 0.10
C LYS A 9 -10.52 9.61 -0.88
N CYS A 10 -9.69 8.69 -0.41
CA CYS A 10 -8.82 7.88 -1.24
C CYS A 10 -9.50 6.61 -1.77
N ILE A 11 -10.73 6.28 -1.33
CA ILE A 11 -11.47 5.12 -1.85
C ILE A 11 -11.66 5.26 -3.37
N GLY A 12 -11.37 4.18 -4.10
CA GLY A 12 -11.36 4.13 -5.56
C GLY A 12 -10.06 4.63 -6.21
N SER A 13 -9.14 5.21 -5.43
CA SER A 13 -7.85 5.70 -5.93
C SER A 13 -6.73 4.68 -5.71
N LYS A 14 -5.71 4.73 -6.56
CA LYS A 14 -4.47 3.97 -6.37
C LYS A 14 -3.64 4.63 -5.27
N ILE A 15 -3.31 3.87 -4.23
CA ILE A 15 -2.52 4.30 -3.08
C ILE A 15 -1.24 3.48 -2.97
N TRP A 16 -0.23 4.04 -2.29
CA TRP A 16 1.00 3.37 -1.91
C TRP A 16 1.07 3.33 -0.39
N ILE A 17 1.15 2.12 0.15
CA ILE A 17 1.22 1.83 1.58
C ILE A 17 2.63 1.37 1.88
N ILE A 18 3.24 1.97 2.89
CA ILE A 18 4.55 1.60 3.43
C ILE A 18 4.29 1.08 4.83
N MET A 19 4.65 -0.18 5.08
CA MET A 19 4.52 -0.82 6.39
C MET A 19 5.80 -0.67 7.22
N ASP A 20 5.72 -0.96 8.51
CA ASP A 20 6.85 -0.90 9.43
C ASP A 20 7.82 -2.09 9.30
N ASP A 21 7.38 -3.17 8.65
CA ASP A 21 8.19 -4.35 8.33
C ASP A 21 8.92 -4.25 6.98
N ASP A 22 9.12 -3.02 6.49
CA ASP A 22 9.72 -2.66 5.20
C ASP A 22 8.95 -3.19 3.97
N LYS A 23 7.75 -3.77 4.14
CA LYS A 23 6.93 -4.14 3.00
C LYS A 23 6.16 -2.95 2.47
N GLU A 24 6.01 -2.90 1.16
CA GLU A 24 5.23 -1.87 0.51
C GLU A 24 4.18 -2.48 -0.42
N PHE A 25 3.02 -1.82 -0.48
CA PHE A 25 1.92 -2.22 -1.34
C PHE A 25 1.44 -1.06 -2.19
N ILE A 26 1.30 -1.29 -3.47
CA ILE A 26 0.65 -0.37 -4.39
C ILE A 26 -0.64 -1.02 -4.88
N GLY A 27 -1.79 -0.42 -4.58
CA GLY A 27 -3.09 -0.98 -4.95
C GLY A 27 -4.21 0.05 -4.93
N LYS A 28 -5.37 -0.30 -5.46
CA LYS A 28 -6.56 0.55 -5.41
C LYS A 28 -7.31 0.33 -4.10
N LEU A 29 -7.53 1.39 -3.31
CA LEU A 29 -8.29 1.28 -2.06
C LEU A 29 -9.77 1.05 -2.33
N ILE A 30 -10.34 -0.01 -1.77
CA ILE A 30 -11.75 -0.37 -1.92
C ILE A 30 -12.56 -0.01 -0.67
N GLY A 31 -11.94 -0.12 0.49
CA GLY A 31 -12.55 0.25 1.76
C GLY A 31 -11.61 0.04 2.92
N PHE A 32 -12.02 0.50 4.09
CA PHE A 32 -11.33 0.32 5.36
C PHE A 32 -12.34 0.28 6.50
N ASP A 33 -11.93 -0.19 7.68
CA ASP A 33 -12.77 -0.22 8.89
C ASP A 33 -12.29 0.80 9.95
N ASP A 34 -12.96 0.82 11.11
CA ASP A 34 -12.62 1.73 12.23
C ASP A 34 -11.19 1.49 12.79
N PHE A 35 -10.60 0.32 12.52
CA PHE A 35 -9.24 -0.03 12.90
C PHE A 35 -8.21 0.21 11.78
N VAL A 36 -8.65 0.78 10.65
CA VAL A 36 -7.81 1.08 9.47
C VAL A 36 -7.27 -0.18 8.79
N ASN A 37 -7.93 -1.33 8.97
CA ASN A 37 -7.67 -2.48 8.12
C ASN A 37 -8.15 -2.16 6.70
N MET A 38 -7.27 -2.21 5.70
CA MET A 38 -7.58 -1.79 4.33
C MET A 38 -7.84 -2.99 3.40
N ILE A 39 -8.81 -2.84 2.51
CA ILE A 39 -9.09 -3.77 1.41
C ILE A 39 -8.61 -3.13 0.11
N LEU A 40 -7.79 -3.84 -0.65
CA LEU A 40 -7.18 -3.35 -1.88
C LEU A 40 -7.49 -4.27 -3.07
N GLU A 41 -7.64 -3.68 -4.26
CA GLU A 41 -7.68 -4.37 -5.56
C GLU A 41 -6.41 -4.09 -6.36
N ASP A 42 -6.08 -4.99 -7.29
CA ASP A 42 -4.96 -4.86 -8.24
C ASP A 42 -3.62 -4.54 -7.56
N VAL A 43 -3.33 -5.25 -6.46
CA VAL A 43 -2.18 -5.00 -5.59
C VAL A 43 -0.88 -5.51 -6.21
N THR A 44 0.16 -4.69 -6.14
CA THR A 44 1.57 -5.06 -6.33
C THR A 44 2.29 -4.92 -4.99
N GLU A 45 2.93 -6.00 -4.53
CA GLU A 45 3.83 -5.99 -3.37
C GLU A 45 5.24 -5.66 -3.87
N ILE A 46 5.93 -4.76 -3.18
CA ILE A 46 7.33 -4.40 -3.45
C ILE A 46 8.16 -4.93 -2.29
N ASP A 47 9.11 -5.83 -2.60
CA ASP A 47 10.15 -6.24 -1.66
C ASP A 47 11.36 -5.31 -1.87
N PRO A 48 11.75 -4.48 -0.90
CA PRO A 48 12.92 -3.62 -1.03
C PRO A 48 14.24 -4.38 -1.18
N LYS A 49 14.24 -5.72 -1.05
CA LYS A 49 15.42 -6.57 -1.27
C LYS A 49 15.80 -6.78 -2.73
N ASP A 50 14.96 -6.37 -3.69
CA ASP A 50 15.23 -6.61 -5.12
C ASP A 50 16.22 -5.61 -5.76
N GLU A 51 16.81 -4.67 -5.01
CA GLU A 51 17.85 -3.77 -5.55
C GLU A 51 19.28 -4.38 -5.60
N SER A 52 19.50 -5.65 -5.21
CA SER A 52 20.86 -6.23 -5.17
C SER A 52 21.18 -7.42 -6.09
N ASP A 53 20.22 -8.03 -6.79
CA ASP A 53 20.48 -9.31 -7.50
C ASP A 53 20.54 -9.23 -9.03
N GLU A 54 21.12 -8.15 -9.58
CA GLU A 54 21.49 -8.09 -11.01
C GLU A 54 22.87 -7.47 -11.29
N LYS A 55 23.90 -7.93 -10.55
CA LYS A 55 25.31 -7.62 -10.87
C LYS A 55 26.27 -8.80 -11.02
N ASP A 56 25.80 -10.05 -10.97
CA ASP A 56 26.64 -11.22 -11.26
C ASP A 56 25.93 -12.22 -12.19
N LYS A 57 25.90 -11.91 -13.49
CA LYS A 57 25.84 -12.90 -14.57
C LYS A 57 26.74 -12.49 -15.73
#